data_AF-A0A6B3EWY0-F1
#
_entry.id   AF-A0A6B3EWY0-F1
#
_cell.length_a   1.000
_cell.length_b   1.000
_cell.length_c   1.000
_cell.angle_alpha   90.00
_cell.angle_beta   90.00
_cell.angle_gamma   90.00
#
_symmetry.space_group_name_H-M   'P 1'
#
loop_
_entity.id
_entity.type
_entity.pdbx_description
1 polymer ?
#
loop_
_entity_poly.entity_id
_entity_poly.type
_entity_poly.pdbx_seq_one_letter_code
_entity_poly.pdbx_strand_id
1 'polypeptide(L)'
;TKRALIVADLTFGSYQEGPRQALRSAMRLVKDAGVGAVKLEGGERSHEQIRTLVEAGIPVMGHIGLTPQSVNAMGYRVQGRGEEAAAQLLRDA
;
A
#
# COMPACT_ATOMS: atom_id res chain seq x y z
N THR A 1 22.88 -2.62 -3.34
CA THR A 1 21.57 -2.87 -3.98
C THR A 1 21.64 -3.33 -5.44
N LYS A 2 22.81 -3.67 -6.03
CA LYS A 2 22.98 -3.90 -7.47
C LYS A 2 22.06 -4.96 -8.13
N ARG A 3 21.39 -5.82 -7.34
CA ARG A 3 20.45 -6.85 -7.82
C ARG A 3 19.14 -6.93 -7.03
N ALA A 4 19.01 -6.14 -5.96
CA ALA A 4 17.85 -6.25 -5.07
C ALA A 4 16.70 -5.39 -5.63
N LEU A 5 15.47 -5.90 -5.57
CA LEU A 5 14.29 -5.07 -5.81
C LEU A 5 14.18 -4.05 -4.67
N ILE A 6 14.20 -2.76 -5.02
CA ILE A 6 14.00 -1.69 -4.06
C ILE A 6 12.52 -1.31 -4.08
N VAL A 7 11.90 -1.41 -2.91
CA VAL A 7 10.50 -1.04 -2.66
C VAL A 7 10.51 0.18 -1.74
N ALA A 8 9.84 1.26 -2.12
CA ALA A 8 9.65 2.42 -1.25
C ALA A 8 8.21 2.56 -0.80
N ASP A 9 8.03 3.09 0.39
CA ASP A 9 6.71 3.34 0.95
C ASP A 9 6.06 4.60 0.39
N LEU A 10 4.78 4.48 0.04
CA LEU A 10 3.86 5.60 0.00
C LEU A 10 3.48 5.93 1.45
N THR A 11 3.96 7.08 1.91
CA THR A 11 3.77 7.54 3.29
C THR A 11 2.31 7.95 3.56
N PHE A 12 1.95 8.05 4.84
CA PHE A 12 0.64 8.57 5.23
C PHE A 12 0.37 9.95 4.60
N GLY A 13 -0.82 10.11 4.02
CA GLY A 13 -1.26 11.33 3.32
C GLY A 13 -0.84 11.41 1.84
N SER A 14 -0.06 10.46 1.33
CA SER A 14 0.45 10.51 -0.05
C SER A 14 -0.38 9.75 -1.09
N TYR A 15 -1.34 8.94 -0.64
CA TYR A 15 -2.20 8.12 -1.54
C TYR A 15 -3.67 8.05 -1.12
N GLN A 16 -3.99 8.42 0.11
CA GLN A 16 -5.31 8.25 0.72
C GLN A 16 -6.39 9.14 0.10
N GLU A 17 -6.01 10.27 -0.53
CA GLU A 17 -6.97 11.18 -1.18
C GLU A 17 -7.62 10.52 -2.41
N GLY A 18 -6.91 9.60 -3.07
CA GLY A 18 -7.45 8.85 -4.20
C GLY A 18 -6.40 8.47 -5.24
N PRO A 19 -6.82 7.80 -6.33
CA PRO A 19 -5.89 7.17 -7.28
C PRO A 19 -4.98 8.16 -8.00
N ARG A 20 -5.46 9.37 -8.30
CA ARG A 20 -4.66 10.42 -8.93
C ARG A 20 -3.52 10.90 -8.02
N GLN A 21 -3.76 11.00 -6.72
CA GLN A 21 -2.74 11.39 -5.75
C GLN A 21 -1.69 10.27 -5.62
N ALA A 22 -2.15 9.04 -5.44
CA ALA A 22 -1.29 7.85 -5.38
C ALA A 22 -0.35 7.77 -6.59
N LEU A 23 -0.89 7.97 -7.80
CA LEU A 23 -0.10 7.94 -9.04
C LEU A 23 1.00 9.01 -9.06
N ARG A 24 0.69 10.26 -8.70
CA ARG A 24 1.70 11.33 -8.65
C ARG A 24 2.81 11.01 -7.66
N SER A 25 2.45 10.57 -6.47
CA SER A 25 3.41 10.21 -5.41
C SER A 25 4.30 9.04 -5.83
N ALA A 26 3.71 7.98 -6.40
CA ALA A 26 4.42 6.80 -6.86
C ALA A 26 5.36 7.11 -8.03
N MET A 27 4.90 7.88 -9.03
CA MET A 27 5.74 8.33 -10.14
C MET A 27 6.98 9.10 -9.66
N ARG A 28 6.83 9.94 -8.64
CA ARG A 28 7.96 10.67 -8.05
C ARG A 28 8.98 9.72 -7.43
N LEU A 29 8.54 8.70 -6.67
CA LEU A 29 9.45 7.70 -6.10
C LEU A 29 10.17 6.89 -7.19
N VAL A 30 9.45 6.45 -8.22
CA VAL A 30 10.03 5.68 -9.33
C VAL A 30 11.04 6.52 -10.11
N LYS A 31 10.66 7.75 -10.47
CA LYS A 31 11.49 8.63 -11.31
C LYS A 31 12.68 9.22 -10.57
N ASP A 32 12.46 9.75 -9.38
CA ASP A 32 13.46 10.56 -8.67
C ASP A 32 14.35 9.69 -7.76
N ALA A 33 13.78 8.64 -7.15
CA ALA A 33 14.51 7.74 -6.26
C ALA A 33 14.92 6.41 -6.91
N GLY A 34 14.44 6.12 -8.13
CA GLY A 34 14.84 4.94 -8.90
C GLY A 34 14.37 3.61 -8.29
N VAL A 35 13.24 3.60 -7.58
CA VAL A 35 12.71 2.37 -6.97
C VAL A 35 11.99 1.50 -8.01
N GLY A 36 12.04 0.18 -7.83
CA GLY A 36 11.41 -0.78 -8.73
C GLY A 36 9.94 -1.08 -8.38
N ALA A 37 9.49 -0.71 -7.18
CA ALA A 37 8.12 -0.88 -6.74
C ALA A 37 7.77 0.11 -5.62
N VAL A 38 6.47 0.26 -5.34
CA VAL A 38 5.98 1.02 -4.19
C VAL A 38 5.17 0.14 -3.24
N LYS A 39 5.17 0.46 -1.96
CA LYS A 39 4.31 -0.16 -0.94
C LYS A 39 3.24 0.82 -0.49
N LEU A 40 2.02 0.35 -0.27
CA LEU A 40 0.96 1.12 0.39
C LEU A 40 0.18 0.26 1.38
N GLU A 41 -0.46 0.90 2.35
CA GLU A 41 -1.22 0.23 3.40
C GLU A 41 -2.73 0.26 3.13
N GLY A 42 -3.34 -0.92 3.05
CA GLY A 42 -4.77 -1.10 2.78
C GLY A 42 -5.03 -2.18 1.73
N GLY A 43 -6.09 -2.98 1.96
CA GLY A 43 -6.60 -3.97 1.02
C GLY A 43 -7.70 -3.38 0.14
N GLU A 44 -8.94 -3.85 0.29
CA GLU A 44 -10.09 -3.46 -0.57
C GLU A 44 -10.27 -1.94 -0.63
N ARG A 45 -10.08 -1.25 0.51
CA ARG A 45 -10.19 0.22 0.61
C ARG A 45 -9.20 1.00 -0.25
N SER A 46 -8.14 0.35 -0.75
CA SER A 46 -7.11 0.94 -1.61
C SER A 46 -7.11 0.35 -3.02
N HIS A 47 -8.13 -0.43 -3.37
CA HIS A 47 -8.26 -1.11 -4.66
C HIS A 47 -8.12 -0.13 -5.84
N GLU A 48 -8.79 1.02 -5.82
CA GLU A 48 -8.74 1.96 -6.95
C GLU A 48 -7.34 2.56 -7.15
N GLN A 49 -6.64 2.85 -6.05
CA GLN A 49 -5.25 3.32 -6.06
C GLN A 49 -4.34 2.23 -6.63
N ILE A 50 -4.43 1.00 -6.10
CA ILE A 50 -3.62 -0.14 -6.54
C ILE A 50 -3.85 -0.39 -8.03
N ARG A 51 -5.10 -0.48 -8.47
CA ARG A 51 -5.47 -0.67 -9.88
C ARG A 51 -4.84 0.39 -10.77
N THR A 52 -4.98 1.67 -10.41
CA THR A 52 -4.43 2.79 -11.20
C THR A 52 -2.91 2.74 -11.30
N LEU A 53 -2.22 2.38 -10.21
CA LEU A 53 -0.76 2.25 -10.20
C LEU A 53 -0.28 1.09 -11.08
N VAL A 54 -0.94 -0.06 -10.97
CA VAL A 54 -0.62 -1.25 -11.78
C VAL A 54 -0.90 -1.00 -13.25
N GLU A 55 -2.04 -0.38 -13.60
CA GLU A 55 -2.37 0.01 -14.99
C GLU A 55 -1.36 1.01 -15.58
N ALA A 56 -0.75 1.86 -14.74
CA ALA A 56 0.33 2.76 -15.13
C ALA A 56 1.72 2.09 -15.19
N GLY A 57 1.80 0.77 -14.94
CA GLY A 57 3.04 0.00 -14.99
C GLY A 57 3.92 0.12 -13.74
N ILE A 58 3.39 0.61 -12.62
CA ILE A 58 4.10 0.71 -11.34
C ILE A 58 3.79 -0.54 -10.49
N PRO A 59 4.78 -1.40 -10.18
CA PRO A 59 4.56 -2.54 -9.30
C PRO A 59 4.20 -2.11 -7.88
N VAL A 60 3.21 -2.77 -7.27
CA VAL A 60 2.71 -2.44 -5.93
C VAL A 60 2.87 -3.64 -5.00
N MET A 61 3.44 -3.37 -3.82
CA MET A 61 3.39 -4.25 -2.65
C MET A 61 2.22 -3.80 -1.76
N GLY A 62 1.17 -4.62 -1.68
CA GLY A 62 0.07 -4.39 -0.76
C GLY A 62 0.48 -4.76 0.68
N HIS A 63 0.18 -3.89 1.64
CA HIS A 63 0.37 -4.16 3.06
C HIS A 63 -0.98 -4.17 3.78
N ILE A 64 -1.38 -5.35 4.24
CA ILE A 64 -2.66 -5.61 4.94
C ILE A 64 -2.40 -6.15 6.35
N GLY A 65 -3.46 -6.29 7.15
CA GLY A 65 -3.34 -6.68 8.55
C GLY A 65 -2.99 -5.48 9.43
N LEU A 66 -1.92 -5.57 10.22
CA LEU A 66 -1.50 -4.45 11.06
C LEU A 66 -0.83 -3.38 10.18
N THR A 67 -1.55 -2.30 9.89
CA THR A 67 -1.08 -1.15 9.10
C THR A 67 -0.68 0.01 10.02
N PRO A 68 0.62 0.25 10.30
CA PRO A 68 1.08 1.26 11.25
C PRO A 68 0.62 2.69 10.95
N GLN A 69 0.34 3.04 9.70
CA GLN A 69 -0.22 4.36 9.35
C GLN A 69 -1.62 4.60 9.96
N SER A 70 -2.29 3.52 10.40
CA SER A 70 -3.60 3.57 11.06
C SER A 70 -3.52 3.32 12.57
N VAL A 71 -2.33 3.45 13.19
CA VAL A 71 -2.11 3.14 14.62
C VAL A 71 -3.06 3.90 15.55
N ASN A 72 -3.44 5.14 15.23
CA ASN A 72 -4.38 5.90 16.06
C ASN A 72 -5.79 5.30 16.09
N ALA A 73 -6.18 4.58 15.04
CA ALA A 73 -7.48 3.91 14.97
C ALA A 73 -7.44 2.49 15.56
N MET A 74 -6.33 1.75 15.36
CA MET A 74 -6.28 0.31 15.65
C MET A 74 -5.33 -0.09 16.79
N GLY A 75 -4.37 0.77 17.16
CA GLY A 75 -3.25 0.45 18.04
C GLY A 75 -2.29 -0.60 17.46
N TYR A 76 -1.25 -0.97 18.21
CA TYR A 76 -0.36 -2.08 17.85
C TYR A 76 -0.93 -3.41 18.37
N ARG A 77 -1.87 -4.00 17.62
CA ARG A 77 -2.55 -5.25 17.99
C ARG A 77 -2.53 -6.24 16.83
N VAL A 78 -2.54 -7.53 17.15
CA VAL A 78 -2.70 -8.61 16.16
C VAL A 78 -4.04 -8.47 15.43
N GLN A 79 -4.00 -8.53 14.10
CA GLN A 79 -5.18 -8.48 13.24
C GLN A 79 -5.55 -9.88 12.74
N GLY A 80 -6.80 -10.07 12.30
CA GLY A 80 -7.28 -11.37 11.77
C GLY A 80 -7.67 -12.39 12.84
N ARG A 81 -7.92 -11.97 14.09
CA ARG A 81 -8.37 -12.87 15.17
C ARG A 81 -9.89 -13.02 15.14
N GLY A 82 -10.36 -14.27 15.06
CA GLY A 82 -11.78 -14.60 14.91
C GLY A 82 -12.18 -14.73 13.45
N GLU A 83 -13.26 -15.46 13.16
CA GLU A 83 -13.65 -15.83 11.80
C GLU A 83 -13.92 -14.61 10.91
N GLU A 84 -14.63 -13.61 11.42
CA GLU A 84 -14.97 -12.40 10.66
C GLU A 84 -13.74 -11.58 10.27
N ALA A 85 -12.83 -11.33 11.23
CA ALA A 85 -11.62 -10.58 10.97
C ALA A 85 -10.65 -11.34 10.04
N ALA A 86 -10.60 -12.67 10.15
CA ALA A 86 -9.83 -13.50 9.23
C ALA A 86 -10.41 -13.46 7.80
N ALA A 87 -11.74 -13.52 7.66
CA ALA A 87 -12.41 -13.40 6.38
C ALA A 87 -12.22 -12.01 5.74
N GLN A 88 -12.23 -10.94 6.53
CA GLN A 88 -11.90 -9.60 6.02
C GLN A 88 -10.45 -9.51 5.55
N LEU A 89 -9.50 -10.08 6.30
CA LEU A 89 -8.10 -10.08 5.89
C LEU A 89 -7.87 -10.86 4.58
N LEU A 90 -8.64 -11.92 4.35
CA LEU A 90 -8.63 -12.66 3.07
C LEU A 90 -9.22 -11.86 1.91
N ARG A 91 -10.24 -11.03 2.16
CA ARG A 91 -10.78 -10.13 1.12
C ARG A 91 -9.82 -9.00 0.77
N ASP A 92 -9.06 -8.54 1.76
CA ASP A 92 -8.05 -7.50 1.59
C ASP A 92 -6.81 -7.96 0.77
N ALA A 93 -6.58 -9.27 0.65
CA ALA A 93 -5.43 -9.88 -0.01
C ALA A 93 -5.64 -10.08 -1.52
#